data_AF-A0A6S6S0B5-F1
#
_entry.id   AF-A0A6S6S0B5-F1
#
_cell.length_a   1.000
_cell.length_b   1.000
_cell.length_c   1.000
_cell.angle_alpha   90.00
_cell.angle_beta   90.00
_cell.angle_gamma   90.00
#
_symmetry.space_group_name_H-M   'P 1'
#
loop_
_entity.id
_entity.type
_entity.pdbx_description
1 polymer ?
#
loop_
_entity_poly.entity_id
_entity_poly.type
_entity_poly.pdbx_seq_one_letter_code
_entity_poly.pdbx_strand_id
1 'polypeptide(L)' 'MHRNQRYVSTGFGIIGSLQAMETLKLLTNYGKIISGKVLLYDAMSTEFRTINLMPDPNCEVCQAITI' A
#
# COMPACT_ATOMS: atom_id res chain seq x y z
N MET A 1 -14.87 -5.87 -18.38
CA MET A 1 -14.34 -4.58 -17.86
C MET A 1 -13.07 -4.23 -18.61
N HIS A 2 -13.19 -3.59 -19.77
CA HIS A 2 -12.05 -3.11 -20.56
C HIS A 2 -11.92 -1.61 -20.32
N ARG A 3 -11.09 -1.18 -19.35
CA ARG A 3 -10.76 0.23 -19.19
C ARG A 3 -9.39 0.49 -19.79
N ASN A 4 -9.35 1.42 -20.74
CA ASN A 4 -8.18 2.09 -21.29
C ASN A 4 -7.14 2.35 -20.18
N GLN A 5 -6.12 1.49 -20.10
CA GLN A 5 -5.08 1.57 -19.08
C GLN A 5 -4.06 2.63 -19.52
N ARG A 6 -4.47 3.89 -19.44
CA ARG A 6 -3.58 5.03 -19.64
C ARG A 6 -2.74 5.17 -18.39
N TYR A 7 -1.51 4.68 -18.45
CA TYR A 7 -0.51 4.87 -17.42
C TYR A 7 -0.23 6.37 -17.29
N VAL A 8 -0.63 6.96 -16.17
CA VAL A 8 -0.29 8.34 -15.82
C VAL A 8 1.08 8.31 -15.16
N SER A 9 2.11 8.80 -15.86
CA SER A 9 3.51 8.69 -15.42
C SER A 9 3.77 9.27 -14.02
N THR A 10 3.02 10.28 -13.60
CA THR A 10 3.15 10.90 -12.27
C THR A 10 2.69 9.99 -11.12
N GLY A 11 1.80 9.03 -11.38
CA GLY A 11 1.29 8.10 -10.36
C GLY A 11 2.40 7.26 -9.73
N PHE A 12 3.39 6.84 -10.52
CA PHE A 12 4.55 6.11 -10.00
C PHE A 12 5.37 6.93 -9.00
N GLY A 13 5.57 8.22 -9.27
CA GLY A 13 6.30 9.13 -8.37
C GLY A 13 5.57 9.35 -7.03
N ILE A 14 4.24 9.44 -7.07
CA ILE A 14 3.41 9.54 -5.86
C ILE A 14 3.55 8.28 -5.02
N ILE A 15 3.37 7.10 -5.62
CA ILE A 15 3.47 5.82 -4.91
C ILE A 15 4.89 5.60 -4.34
N GLY A 16 5.94 5.90 -5.12
CA GLY A 16 7.32 5.77 -4.65
C GLY A 16 7.64 6.69 -3.47
N SER A 17 7.14 7.93 -3.50
CA SER A 17 7.32 8.87 -2.38
C SER A 17 6.59 8.40 -1.12
N LEU A 18 5.38 7.82 -1.26
CA LEU A 18 4.65 7.23 -0.14
C LEU A 18 5.39 6.02 0.46
N GLN A 19 5.96 5.17 -0.39
CA GLN A 19 6.78 4.03 0.06
C GLN A 19 8.05 4.50 0.80
N ALA A 20 8.74 5.52 0.29
CA ALA A 20 9.89 6.10 0.95
C ALA A 20 9.53 6.69 2.33
N MET A 21 8.37 7.36 2.42
CA MET A 21 7.87 7.90 3.68
C MET A 21 7.53 6.81 4.71
N GLU A 22 6.85 5.73 4.32
CA GLU A 22 6.61 4.59 5.24
C GLU A 22 7.91 3.94 5.70
N THR A 23 8.89 3.82 4.80
CA THR A 23 10.21 3.28 5.12
C THR A 23 10.89 4.14 6.19
N LEU A 24 10.88 5.47 6.03
CA LEU A 24 11.43 6.37 7.03
C LEU A 24 10.72 6.24 8.38
N LYS A 25 9.38 6.18 8.40
CA LYS A 25 8.61 5.99 9.63
C LYS A 25 8.99 4.69 10.35
N LEU A 26 9.16 3.61 9.60
CA LEU A 26 9.63 2.32 10.13
C LEU A 26 11.03 2.43 10.72
N LEU A 27 11.99 2.98 9.98
CA LEU A 27 13.39 3.05 10.41
C LEU A 27 13.63 3.98 11.59
N THR A 28 12.87 5.08 11.66
CA THR A 28 13.00 6.10 12.70
C THR A 28 12.07 5.88 13.89
N ASN A 29 11.22 4.86 13.82
CA ASN A 29 10.14 4.61 14.77
C ASN A 29 9.26 5.85 15.01
N TYR A 30 9.01 6.60 13.95
CA TYR A 30 8.30 7.89 14.00
C TYR A 30 6.90 7.77 13.40
N GLY A 31 5.91 8.33 14.11
CA GLY A 31 4.51 8.36 13.66
C GLY A 31 3.86 6.99 13.62
N LYS A 32 2.82 6.85 12.80
CA LYS A 32 2.05 5.61 12.65
C LYS A 32 2.24 5.03 11.25
N ILE A 33 2.67 3.78 11.19
CA ILE A 33 2.84 3.03 9.94
C ILE A 33 1.50 2.52 9.41
N ILE A 34 1.38 2.42 8.09
CA ILE A 34 0.20 1.85 7.42
C ILE A 34 0.36 0.32 7.33
N SER A 35 0.43 -0.35 8.49
CA SER A 35 0.50 -1.82 8.56
C SER A 35 -0.90 -2.44 8.59
N GLY A 36 -1.05 -3.64 7.99
CA GLY A 36 -2.31 -4.37 7.91
C GLY A 36 -3.38 -3.65 7.08
N LYS A 37 -2.97 -2.78 6.15
CA LYS A 37 -3.87 -1.96 5.35
C LYS A 37 -3.33 -1.82 3.93
N VAL A 38 -4.25 -1.63 2.99
CA VAL A 38 -3.94 -1.29 1.59
C VAL A 38 -4.38 0.15 1.36
N LEU A 39 -3.43 1.01 1.02
CA LEU A 39 -3.69 2.36 0.56
C LEU A 39 -3.87 2.35 -0.96
N LEU A 40 -5.07 2.68 -1.41
CA LEU A 40 -5.43 2.84 -2.82
C LEU A 40 -5.35 4.31 -3.20
N TYR A 41 -4.66 4.60 -4.29
CA TYR A 41 -4.64 5.91 -4.94
C TYR A 41 -5.40 5.81 -6.26
N ASP A 42 -6.51 6.53 -6.38
CA ASP A 42 -7.22 6.72 -7.64
C ASP A 42 -6.68 7.97 -8.34
N ALA A 43 -5.87 7.78 -9.37
CA ALA A 43 -5.25 8.87 -10.12
C ALA A 43 -6.25 9.69 -10.95
N MET A 44 -7.44 9.17 -11.27
CA MET A 44 -8.44 9.90 -12.05
C MET A 44 -9.19 10.92 -11.19
N SER A 45 -9.54 10.53 -9.96
CA SER A 45 -10.25 11.38 -9.00
C SER A 45 -9.33 12.06 -7.99
N THR A 46 -8.05 11.68 -7.95
CA THR A 46 -7.07 12.11 -6.94
C THR A 46 -7.52 11.80 -5.51
N GLU A 47 -8.17 10.64 -5.34
CA GLU A 47 -8.64 10.18 -4.04
C GLU A 47 -7.71 9.14 -3.42
N PHE A 48 -7.61 9.18 -2.09
CA PHE A 48 -6.97 8.13 -1.30
C PHE A 48 -8.02 7.36 -0.52
N ARG A 49 -7.97 6.04 -0.63
CA ARG A 49 -8.86 5.13 0.12
C ARG A 49 -8.01 4.10 0.84
N THR A 50 -8.36 3.82 2.09
CA THR A 50 -7.68 2.80 2.87
C THR A 50 -8.60 1.63 3.11
N ILE A 51 -8.13 0.42 2.80
CA ILE A 51 -8.83 -0.83 3.08
C ILE A 51 -8.06 -1.55 4.17
N ASN A 52 -8.76 -2.06 5.18
CA ASN A 52 -8.14 -2.92 6.18
C ASN A 52 -7.90 -4.30 5.57
N LEU A 53 -6.66 -4.77 5.63
CA LEU A 53 -6.28 -6.10 5.17
C LEU A 53 -6.24 -7.03 6.37
N MET A 54 -7.22 -7.92 6.46
CA MET A 54 -7.26 -8.93 7.52
C MET A 54 -6.36 -10.11 7.12
N PRO A 55 -5.52 -10.61 8.03
CA PRO A 55 -4.77 -11.83 7.78
C PRO A 55 -5.75 -12.99 7.58
N ASP A 56 -5.50 -13.80 6.56
CA ASP A 56 -6.26 -15.02 6.34
C ASP A 56 -5.73 -16.12 7.28
N PRO A 57 -6.57 -16.67 8.17
CA PRO A 57 -6.14 -17.71 9.09
C PRO A 57 -5.73 -19.00 8.40
N ASN A 58 -6.01 -19.22 7.11
CA ASN A 58 -5.60 -20.42 6.36
C ASN A 58 -4.48 -20.14 5.34
N CYS A 59 -3.82 -18.99 5.40
CA CYS A 59 -2.80 -18.63 4.43
C CYS A 59 -1.54 -19.50 4.57
N GLU A 60 -1.24 -20.27 3.52
CA GLU A 60 -0.06 -21.15 3.45
C GLU A 60 1.27 -20.42 3.62
N VAL A 61 1.37 -19.16 3.16
CA VAL A 61 2.60 -18.35 3.28
C VAL A 61 2.75 -17.76 4.68
N CYS A 62 1.69 -17.16 5.22
CA CYS A 62 1.75 -16.48 6.51
C CYS A 62 1.89 -17.46 7.67
N GLN A 63 1.37 -18.69 7.54
CA GLN A 63 1.55 -19.72 8.56
C GLN A 63 2.91 -20.44 8.49
N ALA A 64 3.53 -20.51 7.30
CA ALA A 64 4.81 -21.18 7.14
C ALA A 64 5.97 -20.46 7.83
N ILE A 65 5.84 -19.16 8.12
CA ILE A 65 6.86 -18.35 8.77
C ILE A 65 6.40 -18.04 10.21
N THR A 66 6.76 -18.96 11.11
CA THR A 66 6.85 -18.63 12.54
C THR A 66 8.30 -18.19 12.78
N ILE A 67 8.50 -16.90 13.03
CA ILE A 67 9.78 -16.34 13.52
C ILE A 67 9.84 -16.55 15.03
#